data_AF-A0A973PD28-F1
#
_entry.id   AF-A0A973PD28-F1
#
_cell.length_a   1.000
_cell.length_b   1.000
_cell.length_c   1.000
_cell.angle_alpha   90.00
_cell.angle_beta   90.00
_cell.angle_gamma   90.00
#
_symmetry.space_group_name_H-M   'P 1'
#
loop_
_entity.id
_entity.type
_entity.pdbx_description
1 polymer ?
#
loop_
_entity_poly.entity_id
_entity_poly.type
_entity_poly.pdbx_seq_one_letter_code
_entity_poly.pdbx_strand_id
1 'polypeptide(L)'
;MTENEAAFDALRLAQDARRAARARPPLPAWFAPARGLLFAAGFALVTGPWNQHNGVLFAGMAIMMAFLGIHAVVVNRGGVVVLPEGPVGGRILRQLVPAVVYGLGWLAAIPFGQAAGAVASAVLCGVALAAVTVWEDRRAAA
;
A
#
# COMPACT_ATOMS: atom_id res chain seq x y z
N MET A 1 29.32 -5.49 -31.52
CA MET A 1 28.81 -5.68 -30.16
C MET A 1 28.84 -7.17 -29.87
N THR A 2 29.78 -7.62 -29.04
CA THR A 2 29.91 -9.04 -28.68
C THR A 2 28.97 -9.38 -27.52
N GLU A 3 28.55 -10.63 -27.38
CA GLU A 3 27.66 -11.07 -26.28
C GLU A 3 28.20 -10.69 -24.89
N ASN A 4 29.54 -10.64 -24.74
CA ASN A 4 30.19 -10.19 -23.52
C ASN A 4 29.94 -8.70 -23.22
N GLU A 5 29.94 -7.82 -24.23
CA GLU A 5 29.66 -6.39 -24.03
C GLU A 5 28.21 -6.17 -23.55
N ALA A 6 27.26 -6.90 -24.13
CA ALA A 6 25.86 -6.85 -23.71
C ALA A 6 25.67 -7.36 -22.27
N ALA A 7 26.39 -8.42 -21.88
CA ALA A 7 26.35 -8.96 -20.52
C ALA A 7 26.96 -7.97 -19.50
N PHE A 8 28.07 -7.30 -19.84
CA PHE A 8 28.67 -6.28 -18.98
C PHE A 8 27.78 -5.03 -18.83
N ASP A 9 27.17 -4.57 -19.92
CA ASP A 9 26.23 -3.44 -19.88
C ASP A 9 24.98 -3.78 -19.06
N ALA A 10 24.43 -4.98 -19.20
CA ALA A 10 23.32 -5.44 -18.38
C ALA A 10 23.69 -5.52 -16.90
N LEU A 11 24.90 -6.01 -16.58
CA LEU A 11 25.39 -6.06 -15.21
C LEU A 11 25.58 -4.66 -14.62
N ARG A 12 26.12 -3.72 -15.41
CA ARG A 12 26.32 -2.33 -15.00
C ARG A 12 24.99 -1.64 -14.76
N LEU A 13 24.02 -1.79 -15.66
CA LEU A 13 22.67 -1.27 -15.51
C LEU A 13 21.98 -1.85 -14.26
N ALA A 14 22.14 -3.16 -14.01
CA ALA A 14 21.60 -3.80 -12.81
C ALA A 14 22.25 -3.28 -11.53
N GLN A 15 23.57 -3.02 -11.53
CA GLN A 15 24.28 -2.45 -10.40
C GLN A 15 23.87 -1.00 -10.14
N ASP A 16 23.72 -0.19 -11.19
CA ASP A 16 23.29 1.20 -11.09
C ASP A 16 21.83 1.30 -10.61
N ALA A 17 20.94 0.44 -11.13
CA ALA A 17 19.57 0.32 -10.63
C ALA A 17 19.55 -0.10 -9.14
N ARG A 18 20.45 -1.00 -8.72
CA ARG A 18 20.57 -1.42 -7.33
C ARG A 18 21.12 -0.31 -6.42
N ARG A 19 22.04 0.51 -6.92
CA ARG A 19 22.56 1.69 -6.20
C ARG A 19 21.50 2.78 -6.09
N ALA A 20 20.77 3.07 -7.17
CA ALA A 20 19.65 4.00 -7.16
C ALA A 20 18.53 3.56 -6.20
N ALA A 21 18.22 2.26 -6.18
CA ALA A 21 17.27 1.68 -5.23
C ALA A 21 17.71 1.85 -3.76
N ARG A 22 19.01 1.75 -3.47
CA ARG A 22 19.56 1.96 -2.11
C ARG A 22 19.64 3.43 -1.71
N ALA A 23 19.77 4.34 -2.68
CA ALA A 23 19.80 5.78 -2.44
C ALA A 23 18.39 6.41 -2.35
N ARG A 24 17.34 5.58 -2.22
CA ARG A 24 15.96 6.06 -2.20
C ARG A 24 15.77 7.04 -1.04
N PRO A 25 15.19 8.23 -1.29
CA PRO A 25 14.84 9.14 -0.21
C PRO A 25 13.82 8.49 0.73
N PRO A 26 13.91 8.77 2.05
CA PRO A 26 12.97 8.23 3.02
C PRO A 26 11.54 8.60 2.65
N LEU A 27 10.58 7.74 3.02
CA LEU A 27 9.18 8.03 2.75
C LEU A 27 8.76 9.33 3.46
N PRO A 28 7.96 10.18 2.81
CA PRO A 28 7.39 11.33 3.50
C PRO A 28 6.57 10.88 4.70
N ALA A 29 6.71 11.56 5.85
CA ALA A 29 6.03 11.19 7.09
C ALA A 29 4.49 11.13 6.95
N TRP A 30 3.92 11.88 6.01
CA TRP A 30 2.48 11.88 5.72
C TRP A 30 2.02 10.68 4.90
N PHE A 31 2.92 9.94 4.24
CA PHE A 31 2.53 8.91 3.27
C PHE A 31 1.83 7.72 3.93
N ALA A 32 2.39 7.17 5.01
CA ALA A 32 1.78 6.06 5.74
C ALA A 32 0.37 6.39 6.29
N PRO A 33 0.15 7.50 7.00
CA PRO A 33 -1.19 7.86 7.47
C PRO A 33 -2.15 8.19 6.31
N ALA A 34 -1.69 8.88 5.26
CA ALA A 34 -2.53 9.17 4.09
C ALA A 34 -2.96 7.89 3.37
N ARG A 35 -2.04 6.93 3.20
CA ARG A 35 -2.33 5.61 2.61
C ARG A 35 -3.38 4.85 3.41
N GLY A 36 -3.22 4.80 4.74
CA GLY A 36 -4.20 4.15 5.62
C GLY A 36 -5.57 4.80 5.57
N LEU A 37 -5.62 6.14 5.64
CA LEU A 37 -6.87 6.90 5.62
C LEU A 37 -7.61 6.77 4.28
N LEU A 38 -6.91 6.94 3.15
CA LEU A 38 -7.51 6.83 1.83
C LEU A 38 -7.99 5.40 1.55
N PHE A 39 -7.25 4.38 2.02
CA PHE A 39 -7.73 3.01 1.99
C PHE A 39 -9.01 2.85 2.80
N ALA A 40 -9.04 3.28 4.06
CA ALA A 40 -10.20 3.16 4.92
C ALA A 40 -11.43 3.87 4.32
N ALA A 41 -11.26 5.10 3.85
CA ALA A 41 -12.34 5.88 3.26
C ALA A 41 -12.88 5.22 1.97
N GLY A 42 -12.00 4.85 1.05
CA GLY A 42 -12.40 4.22 -0.22
C GLY A 42 -13.09 2.88 0.02
N PHE A 43 -12.53 2.06 0.92
CA PHE A 43 -13.05 0.72 1.18
C PHE A 43 -14.38 0.74 1.93
N ALA A 44 -14.58 1.66 2.87
CA ALA A 44 -15.85 1.83 3.56
C ALA A 44 -16.96 2.25 2.59
N LEU A 45 -16.66 3.14 1.64
CA LEU A 45 -17.63 3.60 0.64
C LEU A 45 -18.00 2.50 -0.37
N VAL A 46 -17.05 1.64 -0.74
CA VAL A 46 -17.28 0.56 -1.72
C VAL A 46 -17.99 -0.64 -1.10
N THR A 47 -17.70 -0.99 0.16
CA THR A 47 -18.24 -2.20 0.81
C THR A 47 -19.45 -1.96 1.71
N GLY A 48 -19.73 -0.70 2.05
CA GLY A 48 -20.92 -0.36 2.81
C GLY A 48 -22.20 -0.32 1.94
N PRO A 49 -23.38 -0.26 2.58
CA PRO A 49 -24.69 -0.38 1.91
C PRO A 49 -25.09 0.86 1.08
N TRP A 50 -24.19 1.83 0.92
CA TRP A 50 -24.42 3.12 0.26
C TRP A 50 -24.01 3.16 -1.22
N ASN A 51 -23.52 2.03 -1.75
CA ASN A 51 -23.12 1.88 -3.16
C ASN A 51 -24.26 2.13 -4.17
N GLN A 52 -25.52 2.14 -3.71
CA GLN A 52 -26.71 2.47 -4.49
C GLN A 52 -26.75 3.97 -4.88
N HIS A 53 -26.01 4.84 -4.17
CA HIS A 53 -26.01 6.28 -4.40
C HIS A 53 -24.86 6.72 -5.31
N ASN A 54 -25.20 7.30 -6.47
CA ASN A 54 -24.20 7.78 -7.44
C ASN A 54 -23.15 8.72 -6.83
N GLY A 55 -23.56 9.60 -5.90
CA GLY A 55 -22.63 10.51 -5.21
C GLY A 55 -21.55 9.78 -4.40
N VAL A 56 -21.91 8.64 -3.79
CA VAL A 56 -20.98 7.80 -3.01
C VAL A 56 -19.99 7.09 -3.93
N LEU A 57 -20.45 6.64 -5.10
CA LEU A 57 -19.57 6.05 -6.12
C LEU A 57 -18.56 7.06 -6.66
N PHE A 58 -18.99 8.29 -6.96
CA PHE A 58 -18.08 9.36 -7.38
C PHE A 58 -17.06 9.71 -6.29
N ALA A 59 -17.49 9.78 -5.03
CA ALA A 59 -16.58 10.00 -3.91
C ALA A 59 -15.57 8.85 -3.76
N GLY A 60 -16.02 7.60 -3.87
CA GLY A 60 -15.15 6.43 -3.84
C GLY A 60 -14.11 6.42 -4.97
N MET A 61 -14.52 6.78 -6.19
CA MET A 61 -13.61 6.90 -7.33
C MET A 61 -12.58 8.01 -7.10
N ALA A 62 -13.00 9.18 -6.62
CA ALA A 62 -12.09 10.28 -6.30
C ALA A 62 -11.05 9.87 -5.24
N ILE A 63 -11.46 9.11 -4.22
CA ILE A 63 -10.56 8.58 -3.20
C ILE A 63 -9.59 7.54 -3.77
N MET A 64 -10.05 6.64 -4.65
CA MET A 64 -9.16 5.69 -5.32
C MET A 64 -8.12 6.41 -6.19
N MET A 65 -8.53 7.46 -6.91
CA MET A 65 -7.60 8.28 -7.69
C MET A 65 -6.61 9.03 -6.80
N ALA A 66 -7.04 9.56 -5.66
CA ALA A 66 -6.14 10.16 -4.68
C ALA A 66 -5.16 9.13 -4.09
N PHE A 67 -5.63 7.92 -3.77
CA PHE A 67 -4.80 6.81 -3.30
C PHE A 67 -3.74 6.44 -4.33
N LEU A 68 -4.11 6.31 -5.60
CA LEU A 68 -3.16 6.05 -6.69
C LEU A 68 -2.20 7.23 -6.89
N GLY A 69 -2.70 8.46 -6.80
CA GLY A 69 -1.92 9.68 -6.92
C GLY A 69 -0.80 9.78 -5.89
N ILE A 70 -1.09 9.51 -4.62
CA ILE A 70 -0.03 9.52 -3.58
C ILE A 70 1.03 8.44 -3.82
N HIS A 71 0.65 7.27 -4.35
CA HIS A 71 1.60 6.23 -4.72
C HIS A 71 2.45 6.65 -5.90
N ALA A 72 1.85 7.24 -6.94
CA ALA A 72 2.58 7.76 -8.09
C ALA A 72 3.59 8.84 -7.66
N VAL A 73 3.20 9.77 -6.79
CA VAL A 73 4.09 10.80 -6.25
C VAL A 73 5.28 10.17 -5.51
N VAL A 74 5.03 9.18 -4.65
CA VAL A 74 6.08 8.54 -3.86
C VAL A 74 6.99 7.63 -4.69
N VAL A 75 6.44 6.91 -5.67
CA VAL A 75 7.21 6.09 -6.62
C VAL A 75 8.09 6.97 -7.49
N ASN A 76 7.56 8.09 -8.01
CA ASN A 76 8.32 9.03 -8.84
C ASN A 76 9.49 9.68 -8.09
N ARG A 77 9.42 9.81 -6.76
CA ARG A 77 10.55 10.30 -5.95
C ARG A 77 11.70 9.29 -5.82
N GLY A 78 11.43 8.00 -5.99
CA GLY A 78 12.42 6.93 -5.84
C GLY A 78 12.88 6.28 -7.15
N GLY A 79 12.18 6.52 -8.27
CA GLY A 79 12.54 6.03 -9.61
C GLY A 79 12.44 4.51 -9.82
N VAL A 80 12.43 3.70 -8.75
CA VAL A 80 12.39 2.24 -8.81
C VAL A 80 11.48 1.70 -7.71
N VAL A 81 10.50 0.88 -8.07
CA VAL A 81 9.72 0.07 -7.11
C VAL A 81 10.62 -1.08 -6.66
N VAL A 82 11.28 -0.91 -5.52
CA VAL A 82 12.12 -1.96 -4.93
C VAL A 82 11.21 -3.09 -4.46
N LEU A 83 11.43 -4.29 -5.00
CA LEU A 83 10.76 -5.48 -4.50
C LEU A 83 11.18 -5.68 -3.03
N PRO A 84 10.23 -5.83 -2.08
CA PRO A 84 10.57 -5.99 -0.68
C PRO A 84 11.54 -7.16 -0.48
N GLU A 85 12.63 -6.91 0.22
CA GLU A 85 13.67 -7.89 0.51
C GLU A 85 13.18 -8.95 1.52
N GLY A 86 13.67 -10.18 1.40
CA GLY A 86 13.39 -11.28 2.31
C GLY A 86 12.61 -12.46 1.70
N PRO A 87 12.42 -13.55 2.47
CA PRO A 87 11.75 -14.76 2.00
C PRO A 87 10.30 -14.49 1.61
N VAL A 88 9.83 -15.17 0.55
CA VAL A 88 8.46 -15.05 0.02
C VAL A 88 7.41 -15.17 1.13
N GLY A 89 7.55 -16.14 2.03
CA GLY A 89 6.63 -16.33 3.16
C GLY A 89 6.54 -15.12 4.10
N GLY A 90 7.67 -14.42 4.33
CA GLY A 90 7.70 -13.21 5.14
C GLY A 90 6.99 -12.02 4.48
N ARG A 91 6.90 -12.00 3.15
CA ARG A 91 6.13 -10.99 2.40
C ARG A 91 4.64 -11.30 2.40
N ILE A 92 4.30 -12.57 2.18
CA ILE A 92 2.92 -13.06 2.25
C ILE A 92 2.33 -12.76 3.63
N LEU A 93 3.03 -13.09 4.71
CA LEU A 93 2.53 -12.85 6.07
C LEU A 93 2.22 -11.37 6.33
N ARG A 94 3.03 -10.45 5.81
CA ARG A 94 2.81 -8.98 5.95
C ARG A 94 1.60 -8.49 5.17
N GLN A 95 1.33 -9.09 4.02
CA GLN A 95 0.11 -8.83 3.25
C GLN A 95 -1.13 -9.45 3.90
N LEU A 96 -0.96 -10.55 4.65
CA LEU A 96 -2.05 -11.18 5.39
C LEU A 96 -2.48 -10.37 6.62
N VAL A 97 -1.59 -9.61 7.26
CA VAL A 97 -1.95 -8.82 8.45
C VAL A 97 -3.13 -7.86 8.17
N PRO A 98 -3.11 -6.98 7.15
CA PRO A 98 -4.27 -6.15 6.81
C PRO A 98 -5.53 -6.96 6.48
N ALA A 99 -5.39 -8.10 5.79
CA ALA A 99 -6.54 -8.94 5.42
C ALA A 99 -7.20 -9.61 6.65
N VAL A 100 -6.40 -10.10 7.59
CA VAL A 100 -6.90 -10.68 8.85
C VAL A 100 -7.56 -9.59 9.69
N VAL A 101 -6.91 -8.43 9.84
CA VAL A 101 -7.45 -7.29 10.58
C VAL A 101 -8.77 -6.80 9.98
N TYR A 102 -8.88 -6.78 8.65
CA TYR A 102 -10.12 -6.51 7.94
C TYR A 102 -11.23 -7.51 8.31
N GLY A 103 -10.93 -8.81 8.28
CA GLY A 103 -11.90 -9.86 8.65
C GLY A 103 -12.35 -9.75 10.11
N LEU A 104 -11.43 -9.44 11.02
CA LEU A 104 -11.74 -9.23 12.44
C LEU A 104 -12.68 -8.04 12.65
N GLY A 105 -12.52 -6.96 11.88
CA GLY A 105 -13.44 -5.83 11.93
C GLY A 105 -14.88 -6.21 11.57
N TRP A 106 -15.07 -7.14 10.65
CA TRP A 106 -16.39 -7.61 10.23
C TRP A 106 -17.03 -8.44 11.32
N LEU A 107 -16.24 -9.36 11.89
CA LEU A 107 -16.68 -10.21 13.00
C LEU A 107 -17.06 -9.39 14.23
N ALA A 108 -16.27 -8.37 14.58
CA ALA A 108 -16.55 -7.49 15.70
C ALA A 108 -17.81 -6.65 15.50
N ALA A 109 -18.20 -6.39 14.25
CA ALA A 109 -19.30 -5.52 13.90
C ALA A 109 -20.62 -6.25 13.58
N ILE A 110 -20.64 -7.59 13.64
CA ILE A 110 -21.85 -8.41 13.44
C ILE A 110 -23.10 -7.85 14.16
N PRO A 111 -23.04 -7.49 15.46
CA PRO A 111 -24.24 -7.00 16.16
C PRO A 111 -24.72 -5.61 15.72
N PHE A 112 -23.91 -4.88 14.95
CA PHE A 112 -24.17 -3.49 14.54
C PHE A 112 -24.54 -3.38 13.05
N GLY A 113 -24.63 -4.50 12.35
CA GLY A 113 -25.06 -4.58 10.95
C GLY A 113 -23.98 -4.21 9.92
N GLN A 114 -24.38 -4.27 8.65
CA GLN A 114 -23.46 -4.17 7.50
C GLN A 114 -22.69 -2.84 7.44
N ALA A 115 -23.36 -1.74 7.74
CA ALA A 115 -22.76 -0.40 7.76
C ALA A 115 -21.59 -0.31 8.76
N ALA A 116 -21.82 -0.82 9.99
CA ALA A 116 -20.79 -0.83 11.02
C ALA A 116 -19.63 -1.76 10.65
N GLY A 117 -19.91 -2.92 10.04
CA GLY A 117 -18.88 -3.83 9.55
C GLY A 117 -17.99 -3.22 8.48
N ALA A 118 -18.59 -2.58 7.48
CA ALA A 118 -17.83 -1.88 6.44
C ALA A 118 -16.91 -0.81 7.03
N VAL A 119 -17.41 0.01 7.96
CA VAL A 119 -16.61 1.07 8.60
C VAL A 119 -15.52 0.49 9.50
N ALA A 120 -15.86 -0.43 10.41
CA ALA A 120 -14.92 -1.00 11.37
C ALA A 120 -13.77 -1.73 10.66
N SER A 121 -14.09 -2.58 9.69
CA SER A 121 -13.09 -3.29 8.89
C SER A 121 -12.22 -2.36 8.07
N ALA A 122 -12.80 -1.33 7.45
CA ALA A 122 -12.03 -0.41 6.64
C ALA A 122 -11.06 0.44 7.49
N VAL A 123 -11.51 0.92 8.66
CA VAL A 123 -10.66 1.65 9.61
C VAL A 123 -9.54 0.77 10.11
N LEU A 124 -9.85 -0.43 10.60
CA LEU A 124 -8.84 -1.35 11.14
C LEU A 124 -7.81 -1.75 10.07
N CYS A 125 -8.26 -2.04 8.85
CA CYS A 125 -7.37 -2.35 7.74
C CYS A 125 -6.51 -1.15 7.34
N GLY A 126 -7.08 0.06 7.30
CA GLY A 126 -6.34 1.30 7.05
C GLY A 126 -5.25 1.56 8.09
N VAL A 127 -5.55 1.35 9.38
CA VAL A 127 -4.56 1.45 10.47
C VAL A 127 -3.47 0.39 10.31
N ALA A 128 -3.83 -0.87 10.04
CA ALA A 128 -2.87 -1.93 9.81
C ALA A 128 -1.96 -1.62 8.61
N LEU A 129 -2.51 -1.09 7.52
CA LEU A 129 -1.76 -0.71 6.32
C LEU A 129 -0.77 0.43 6.61
N ALA A 130 -1.19 1.45 7.38
CA ALA A 130 -0.32 2.52 7.83
C ALA A 130 0.82 1.97 8.71
N ALA A 131 0.50 1.10 9.68
CA ALA A 131 1.48 0.50 10.58
C ALA A 131 2.52 -0.36 9.84
N VAL A 132 2.07 -1.21 8.91
CA VAL A 132 2.97 -2.03 8.07
C VAL A 132 3.86 -1.12 7.22
N THR A 133 3.32 -0.03 6.66
CA THR A 133 4.11 0.92 5.86
C THR A 133 5.21 1.58 6.69
N VAL A 134 4.90 2.03 7.91
CA VAL A 134 5.90 2.62 8.83
C VAL A 134 6.96 1.59 9.22
N TRP A 135 6.55 0.35 9.48
CA TRP A 135 7.49 -0.70 9.87
C TRP A 135 8.44 -1.09 8.73
N GLU A 136 7.94 -1.16 7.50
CA GLU A 136 8.77 -1.43 6.32
C GLU A 136 9.76 -0.30 6.05
N ASP A 137 9.33 0.95 6.18
CA ASP A 137 10.20 2.13 6.02
C ASP A 137 11.35 2.13 7.04
N ARG A 138 11.04 1.88 8.32
CA ARG A 138 12.04 1.78 9.39
C ARG A 138 13.02 0.64 9.16
N ARG A 139 12.55 -0.49 8.62
CA ARG A 139 13.41 -1.65 8.32
C ARG A 139 14.30 -1.42 7.11
N ALA A 140 13.85 -0.62 6.14
CA ALA A 140 14.67 -0.25 4.98
C ALA A 140 15.75 0.79 5.34
N ALA A 141 15.54 1.55 6.42
CA ALA A 141 16.48 2.56 6.92
C ALA A 141 17.51 2.02 7.94
N ALA A 142 17.36 0.77 8.41
CA ALA A 142 18.22 0.12 9.40
C ALA A 142 19.23 -0.84 8.73
#